data_AF-A0A3M9MBF9-F1
#
_entry.id   AF-A0A3M9MBF9-F1
#
_cell.length_a   1.000
_cell.length_b   1.000
_cell.length_c   1.000
_cell.angle_alpha   90.00
_cell.angle_beta   90.00
_cell.angle_gamma   90.00
#
_symmetry.space_group_name_H-M   'P 1'
#
loop_
_entity.id
_entity.type
_entity.pdbx_description
1 polymer ?
#
loop_
_entity_poly.entity_id
_entity_poly.type
_entity_poly.pdbx_seq_one_letter_code
_entity_poly.pdbx_strand_id
1 'polypeptide(L)' 'MPAITIRNLSAETHRALKSRAAAHGRSTEAEVRAILADAVSVPEGAGLGTRVSRIAAKAGGFDLEIARSPDSSDPVDLT' A
#
# COMPACT_ATOMS: atom_id res chain seq x y z
N MET A 1 16.32 -6.47 -7.41
CA MET A 1 15.44 -5.36 -7.80
C MET A 1 14.21 -5.95 -8.49
N PRO A 2 12.99 -5.62 -8.07
CA PRO A 2 11.80 -6.02 -8.82
C PRO A 2 11.79 -5.33 -10.18
N ALA A 3 11.39 -6.05 -11.23
CA ALA A 3 11.29 -5.54 -12.59
C ALA A 3 9.94 -5.91 -13.21
N ILE A 4 9.37 -5.00 -14.00
CA ILE A 4 8.09 -5.18 -14.70
C ILE A 4 8.33 -4.90 -16.19
N THR A 5 7.87 -5.80 -17.06
CA THR A 5 7.93 -5.63 -18.51
C THR A 5 6.51 -5.53 -19.06
N ILE A 6 6.16 -4.38 -19.65
CA ILE A 6 4.87 -4.16 -20.30
C ILE A 6 5.02 -4.44 -21.80
N ARG A 7 4.37 -5.50 -22.29
CA ARG A 7 4.35 -5.86 -23.71
C ARG A 7 3.21 -5.14 -24.43
N ASN A 8 3.39 -4.90 -25.73
CA ASN A 8 2.37 -4.29 -26.61
C ASN A 8 1.88 -2.91 -26.13
N LEU A 9 2.75 -2.11 -25.49
CA LEU A 9 2.43 -0.74 -25.15
C LEU A 9 2.27 0.08 -26.44
N SER A 10 1.15 0.79 -26.56
CA SER A 10 0.90 1.61 -27.75
C SER A 10 2.00 2.67 -27.91
N ALA A 11 2.36 2.96 -29.17
CA ALA A 11 3.37 3.96 -29.47
C ALA A 11 2.97 5.35 -28.98
N GLU A 12 1.66 5.65 -28.98
CA GLU A 12 1.10 6.89 -28.45
C GLU A 12 1.31 6.99 -26.94
N THR A 13 0.98 5.94 -26.19
CA THR A 13 1.18 5.91 -24.73
C THR A 13 2.66 6.07 -24.38
N HIS A 14 3.56 5.39 -25.10
CA HIS A 14 4.99 5.53 -24.87
C HIS A 14 5.49 6.96 -25.10
N ARG A 15 5.01 7.64 -26.17
CA ARG A 15 5.33 9.06 -26.43
C ARG A 15 4.78 9.98 -25.36
N ALA A 16 3.54 9.76 -24.92
CA ALA A 16 2.92 10.54 -23.85
C ALA A 16 3.71 10.41 -22.53
N LEU A 17 4.12 9.20 -22.16
CA LEU A 17 4.97 8.96 -20.98
C LEU A 17 6.32 9.66 -21.10
N LYS A 18 6.97 9.61 -22.27
CA LYS A 18 8.24 10.30 -22.49
C LYS A 18 8.10 11.83 -22.38
N SER A 19 7.03 12.39 -22.95
CA SER A 19 6.74 13.83 -22.86
C SER A 19 6.49 14.26 -21.41
N ARG A 20 5.68 13.50 -20.67
CA ARG A 20 5.40 13.74 -19.25
C ARG A 20 6.67 13.65 -18.39
N ALA A 21 7.51 12.64 -18.63
CA ALA A 21 8.78 12.50 -17.92
C ALA A 21 9.71 13.69 -18.15
N ALA A 22 9.80 14.18 -19.39
CA ALA A 22 10.58 15.38 -19.72
C ALA A 22 10.03 16.63 -19.01
N ALA A 23 8.71 16.80 -18.95
CA ALA A 23 8.07 17.90 -18.22
C ALA A 23 8.38 17.88 -16.71
N HIS A 24 8.52 16.69 -16.12
CA HIS A 24 8.89 16.52 -14.71
C HIS A 24 10.41 16.48 -14.46
N GLY A 25 11.25 16.58 -15.49
CA GLY A 25 12.70 16.49 -15.37
C GLY A 25 13.20 15.11 -14.92
N ARG A 26 12.47 14.03 -15.26
CA ARG A 26 12.76 12.65 -14.87
C ARG A 26 12.97 11.75 -16.09
N SER A 27 13.59 10.60 -15.89
CA SER A 27 13.61 9.55 -16.93
C SER A 27 12.21 8.94 -17.10
N THR A 28 11.92 8.35 -18.26
CA THR A 28 10.64 7.67 -18.50
C THR A 28 10.37 6.57 -17.48
N GLU A 29 11.40 5.81 -17.09
CA GLU A 29 11.29 4.78 -16.06
C GLU A 29 10.96 5.37 -14.69
N ALA A 30 11.61 6.47 -14.31
CA ALA A 30 11.33 7.15 -13.05
C ALA A 30 9.90 7.72 -13.01
N GLU A 31 9.39 8.22 -14.14
CA GLU A 31 8.01 8.68 -14.26
C GLU A 31 7.01 7.52 -14.14
N VAL A 32 7.26 6.40 -14.82
CA VAL A 32 6.41 5.19 -14.70
C VAL A 32 6.38 4.69 -13.27
N ARG A 33 7.54 4.65 -12.59
CA ARG A 33 7.62 4.27 -11.17
C ARG A 33 6.81 5.21 -10.29
N ALA A 34 6.88 6.52 -10.51
CA ALA A 34 6.11 7.51 -9.75
C ALA A 34 4.61 7.30 -9.95
N ILE A 35 4.15 7.14 -11.19
CA ILE A 35 2.73 6.88 -11.50
C ILE A 35 2.23 5.62 -10.79
N LEU A 36 3.00 4.53 -10.85
CA LEU A 36 2.63 3.28 -10.18
C LEU A 36 2.59 3.45 -8.66
N ALA A 37 3.57 4.13 -8.07
CA ALA A 37 3.61 4.41 -6.65
C ALA A 37 2.39 5.23 -6.21
N ASP A 38 2.06 6.29 -6.94
CA ASP A 38 0.90 7.15 -6.64
C ASP A 38 -0.42 6.37 -6.80
N ALA A 39 -0.53 5.51 -7.83
CA ALA A 39 -1.73 4.72 -8.09
C ALA A 39 -1.99 3.64 -7.04
N VAL A 40 -0.94 3.09 -6.41
CA VAL A 40 -1.06 2.07 -5.35
C VAL A 40 -0.91 2.65 -3.95
N SER A 41 -0.58 3.94 -3.84
CA SER A 41 -0.49 4.62 -2.55
C SER A 41 -1.88 4.66 -1.93
N VAL A 42 -2.04 3.92 -0.84
CA VAL A 42 -3.27 3.98 -0.06
C VAL A 42 -3.18 5.23 0.81
N PRO A 43 -4.24 6.08 0.90
CA PRO A 43 -4.20 7.28 1.73
C PRO A 43 -3.67 6.98 3.14
N GLU A 44 -2.80 7.87 3.63
CA GLU A 44 -2.15 7.73 4.93
C GLU A 44 -3.17 7.33 6.01
N GLY A 45 -2.96 6.18 6.64
CA GLY A 45 -3.85 5.67 7.67
C GLY A 45 -4.91 4.65 7.24
N ALA A 46 -4.81 4.11 6.03
CA ALA A 46 -5.68 3.02 5.59
C ALA A 46 -5.25 1.62 6.08
N GLY A 47 -3.98 1.44 6.46
CA GLY A 47 -3.49 0.18 7.00
C GLY A 47 -4.08 -0.15 8.37
N LEU A 48 -4.36 -1.44 8.63
CA LEU A 48 -4.89 -1.91 9.91
C LEU A 48 -4.01 -1.47 11.09
N GLY A 49 -2.68 -1.64 10.98
CA GLY A 49 -1.74 -1.23 12.02
C GLY A 49 -1.78 0.26 12.34
N THR A 50 -1.92 1.12 11.33
CA THR A 50 -2.08 2.57 11.53
C THR A 50 -3.41 2.91 12.19
N ARG A 51 -4.49 2.19 11.84
CA ARG A 51 -5.79 2.36 12.48
C ARG A 51 -5.75 1.95 13.95
N VAL A 52 -5.17 0.80 14.28
CA VAL A 52 -4.99 0.32 15.65
C VAL A 52 -4.13 1.31 16.45
N SER A 53 -3.01 1.76 15.89
CA SER A 53 -2.12 2.73 16.54
C SER A 53 -2.82 4.06 16.82
N ARG A 54 -3.68 4.53 15.91
CA ARG A 54 -4.49 5.74 16.11
C ARG A 54 -5.50 5.57 17.24
N ILE A 55 -6.12 4.40 17.36
CA ILE A 55 -7.05 4.08 18.45
C ILE A 55 -6.28 4.07 19.78
N ALA A 56 -5.12 3.38 19.82
CA ALA A 56 -4.24 3.34 20.99
C ALA A 56 -3.82 4.75 21.44
N ALA A 57 -3.35 5.58 20.50
CA ALA A 57 -2.91 6.95 20.80
C ALA A 57 -4.05 7.81 21.39
N LYS A 58 -5.27 7.69 20.87
CA LYS A 58 -6.46 8.37 21.43
C LYS A 58 -6.84 7.88 22.83
N ALA A 59 -6.53 6.62 23.15
CA ALA A 59 -6.79 6.02 24.45
C ALA A 59 -5.67 6.24 25.48
N GLY A 60 -4.57 6.93 25.11
CA GLY A 60 -3.41 7.13 25.99
C GLY A 60 -2.35 6.01 25.93
N GLY A 61 -2.43 5.13 24.93
CA GLY A 61 -1.61 3.93 24.82
C GLY A 61 -2.31 2.70 25.39
N PHE A 62 -1.78 1.52 25.09
CA PHE A 62 -2.24 0.26 25.67
C PHE A 62 -1.05 -0.46 26.29
N ASP A 63 -1.17 -0.84 27.56
CA ASP A 63 -0.33 -1.84 28.19
C ASP A 63 -1.27 -2.94 28.66
N LEU A 64 -1.38 -3.99 27.84
CA LEU A 64 -2.37 -5.04 28.04
C LEU A 64 -1.68 -6.26 28.65
N GLU A 65 -2.03 -6.57 29.88
CA GLU A 65 -1.68 -7.83 30.52
C GLU A 65 -2.59 -8.94 29.96
N ILE A 66 -2.19 -9.53 28.82
CA ILE A 66 -2.96 -10.56 28.12
C ILE A 66 -2.41 -11.95 28.48
N ALA A 67 -3.21 -12.75 29.17
CA ALA A 67 -2.99 -14.18 29.30
C ALA A 67 -3.92 -14.94 28.35
N ARG A 68 -3.38 -15.92 27.61
CA ARG A 68 -4.21 -16.84 26.83
C ARG A 68 -4.99 -17.73 27.79
N SER A 69 -6.32 -17.81 27.63
CA SER A 69 -7.10 -18.79 28.39
C SER A 69 -6.62 -20.20 28.05
N PRO A 70 -6.38 -21.07 29.06
CA PRO A 70 -6.02 -22.46 28.83
C PRO A 70 -7.21 -23.32 28.38
N ASP A 71 -8.43 -22.81 28.48
CA ASP A 71 -9.63 -23.54 28.08
C ASP A 71 -9.67 -23.76 26.56
N SER A 72 -10.06 -24.96 26.12
CA SER A 72 -10.31 -25.19 24.70
C SER A 72 -11.55 -24.41 24.27
N SER A 73 -11.41 -23.55 23.27
CA SER A 73 -12.56 -22.87 22.68
C SER A 73 -13.37 -23.86 21.85
N ASP A 74 -14.68 -23.91 22.06
CA ASP A 74 -15.57 -24.66 21.17
C ASP A 74 -15.52 -24.08 19.75
N PRO A 75 -15.63 -24.91 18.70
CA PRO A 75 -15.72 -24.43 17.33
C PRO A 75 -16.94 -23.51 17.17
N VAL A 76 -16.72 -22.32 16.59
CA VAL A 76 -17.83 -21.47 16.20
C VAL A 76 -18.51 -22.08 14.98
N ASP A 77 -19.81 -22.33 15.07
CA ASP A 77 -20.62 -22.74 13.91
C ASP A 77 -20.81 -21.54 12.98
N LEU A 78 -20.38 -21.68 11.72
CA LEU A 78 -20.42 -20.64 10.68
C LEU A 78 -21.44 -20.94 9.58
N THR A 79 -22.30 -21.95 9.77
CA THR A 79 -23.34 -22.34 8.82
C THR A 79 -24.60 -21.48 8.88
#